data_AF-A0A8T5LCC1-F1
#
_entry.id   AF-A0A8T5LCC1-F1
#
_cell.length_a   1.000
_cell.length_b   1.000
_cell.length_c   1.000
_cell.angle_alpha   90.00
_cell.angle_beta   90.00
_cell.angle_gamma   90.00
#
_symmetry.space_group_name_H-M   'P 1'
#
loop_
_entity.id
_entity.type
_entity.pdbx_description
1 polymer ?
#
loop_
_entity_poly.entity_id
_entity_poly.type
_entity_poly.pdbx_seq_one_letter_code
_entity_poly.pdbx_strand_id
1 'polypeptide(L)'
;MLESLINFEEMQNKPHLIFIWTVILSSVAILFSAQLSYVVQSSGVLFNLSGIFAVMFTIIPAIFFFTMLIKRREREEEKAIEKHYQKSFWNKHSKDIIMFLVFFFGVSITFAVWSFFLPPDFFQVQLVKIGQMRGTEIITGNLVEGAFISNFSTILLNNAQVMVFAFLFSFMFGAGAIFIIVWNASILGVYIGQYSKMMWNISVWQIPLSLLFLPHAIPEIAGYICAALAGGLISAAILRKNSSKVFKTILIDSMKIFALGLILILIGAGIESFAIL
;
A
#
# COMPACT_ATOMS: atom_id res chain seq x y z
N MET A 1 -5.80 -11.21 -23.51
CA MET A 1 -6.80 -10.18 -23.91
C MET A 1 -6.74 -8.90 -23.05
N LEU A 2 -6.47 -8.94 -21.74
CA LEU A 2 -6.12 -7.73 -20.95
C LEU A 2 -4.63 -7.34 -21.08
N GLU A 3 -3.76 -8.31 -21.34
CA GLU A 3 -2.31 -8.09 -21.56
C GLU A 3 -2.00 -7.21 -22.79
N SER A 4 -2.87 -7.20 -23.81
CA SER A 4 -2.68 -6.36 -25.01
C SER A 4 -3.02 -4.89 -24.80
N LEU A 5 -3.81 -4.58 -23.75
CA LEU A 5 -4.14 -3.20 -23.37
C LEU A 5 -3.08 -2.59 -22.45
N ILE A 6 -2.23 -3.42 -21.83
CA ILE A 6 -1.26 -3.02 -20.81
C ILE A 6 0.14 -3.24 -21.36
N ASN A 7 0.70 -2.20 -21.98
CA ASN A 7 2.11 -2.20 -22.34
C ASN A 7 2.96 -1.98 -21.08
N PHE A 8 3.38 -3.07 -20.43
CA PHE A 8 4.17 -3.06 -19.20
C PHE A 8 5.43 -2.20 -19.28
N GLU A 9 6.11 -2.20 -20.43
CA GLU A 9 7.35 -1.43 -20.61
C GLU A 9 7.07 0.08 -20.67
N GLU A 10 5.93 0.45 -21.24
CA GLU A 10 5.49 1.83 -21.26
C GLU A 10 5.04 2.30 -19.87
N MET A 11 4.27 1.49 -19.13
CA MET A 11 3.85 1.80 -17.76
C MET A 11 5.03 1.96 -16.81
N GLN A 12 6.05 1.12 -16.96
CA GLN A 12 7.25 1.17 -16.12
C GLN A 12 8.07 2.44 -16.33
N ASN A 13 8.07 2.99 -17.55
CA ASN A 13 8.82 4.21 -17.86
C ASN A 13 7.97 5.49 -17.68
N LYS A 14 6.64 5.35 -17.56
CA LYS A 14 5.70 6.47 -17.43
C LYS A 14 4.81 6.29 -16.19
N PRO A 15 5.26 6.74 -15.00
CA PRO A 15 4.51 6.57 -13.75
C PRO A 15 3.08 7.16 -13.80
N HIS A 16 2.89 8.26 -14.54
CA HIS A 16 1.56 8.86 -14.71
C HIS A 16 0.54 7.92 -15.37
N LEU A 17 0.96 6.98 -16.22
CA LEU A 17 0.05 5.98 -16.79
C LEU A 17 -0.45 5.00 -15.74
N ILE A 18 0.40 4.61 -14.80
CA ILE A 18 0.01 3.76 -13.66
C ILE A 18 -0.99 4.50 -12.79
N PHE A 19 -0.75 5.79 -12.54
CA PHE A 19 -1.67 6.63 -11.78
C PHE A 19 -3.06 6.65 -12.43
N ILE A 20 -3.14 7.00 -13.72
CA ILE A 20 -4.41 7.06 -14.47
C ILE A 20 -5.11 5.70 -14.49
N TRP A 21 -4.36 4.63 -14.79
CA TRP A 21 -4.89 3.26 -14.78
C TRP A 21 -5.48 2.90 -13.41
N THR A 22 -4.78 3.25 -12.34
CA THR A 22 -5.24 2.96 -10.97
C THR A 22 -6.49 3.76 -10.61
N VAL A 23 -6.58 5.02 -11.02
CA VAL A 23 -7.76 5.87 -10.79
C VAL A 23 -8.98 5.32 -11.49
N ILE A 24 -8.84 4.94 -12.77
CA ILE A 24 -9.92 4.34 -13.55
C ILE A 24 -10.36 3.01 -12.92
N LEU A 25 -9.40 2.12 -12.65
CA LEU A 25 -9.65 0.80 -12.09
C LEU A 25 -10.35 0.88 -10.72
N SER A 26 -9.86 1.73 -9.81
CA SER A 26 -10.43 1.88 -8.47
C SER A 26 -11.80 2.56 -8.52
N SER A 27 -12.01 3.52 -9.45
CA SER A 27 -13.32 4.15 -9.64
C SER A 27 -14.36 3.17 -10.17
N VAL A 28 -13.99 2.33 -11.15
CA VAL A 28 -14.86 1.26 -11.66
C VAL A 28 -15.18 0.26 -10.55
N ALA A 29 -14.19 -0.13 -9.74
CA ALA A 29 -14.39 -1.02 -8.60
C ALA A 29 -15.38 -0.45 -7.56
N ILE A 30 -15.25 0.83 -7.21
CA ILE A 30 -16.16 1.53 -6.28
C ILE A 30 -17.58 1.63 -6.87
N LEU A 31 -17.69 2.03 -8.14
CA LEU A 31 -18.99 2.16 -8.81
C LEU A 31 -19.70 0.81 -8.93
N PHE A 32 -18.97 -0.25 -9.29
CA PHE A 32 -19.52 -1.59 -9.34
C PHE A 32 -19.94 -2.09 -7.96
N SER A 33 -19.12 -1.82 -6.94
CA SER A 33 -19.47 -2.11 -5.56
C SER A 33 -20.73 -1.37 -5.09
N ALA A 34 -20.97 -0.15 -5.57
CA ALA A 34 -22.17 0.61 -5.23
C ALA A 34 -23.44 -0.03 -5.80
N GLN A 35 -23.37 -0.69 -6.96
CA GLN A 35 -24.51 -1.41 -7.55
C GLN A 35 -24.83 -2.71 -6.78
N LEU A 36 -23.82 -3.34 -6.18
CA LEU A 36 -23.98 -4.54 -5.37
C LEU A 36 -24.43 -4.26 -3.94
N SER A 37 -24.39 -2.99 -3.51
CA SER A 37 -24.50 -2.52 -2.11
C SER A 37 -25.26 -3.50 -1.20
N TYR A 38 -24.49 -4.23 -0.40
CA TYR A 38 -25.02 -5.27 0.49
C TYR A 38 -24.92 -4.81 1.94
N VAL A 39 -26.08 -4.67 2.58
CA VAL A 39 -26.20 -4.29 3.98
C VAL A 39 -26.58 -5.53 4.78
N VAL A 40 -25.72 -5.92 5.72
CA VAL A 40 -25.95 -7.05 6.62
C VAL A 40 -26.46 -6.51 7.95
N GLN A 41 -27.57 -7.06 8.44
CA GLN A 41 -28.02 -6.79 9.81
C GLN A 41 -27.48 -7.89 10.73
N SER A 42 -26.66 -7.52 11.71
CA SER A 42 -26.18 -8.43 12.76
C SER A 42 -26.35 -7.78 14.12
N SER A 43 -27.01 -8.48 15.04
CA SER A 43 -27.25 -8.00 16.43
C SER A 43 -27.90 -6.61 16.51
N GLY A 44 -28.81 -6.28 15.57
CA GLY A 44 -29.50 -4.98 15.52
C GLY A 44 -28.70 -3.84 14.88
N VAL A 45 -27.44 -4.06 14.50
CA VAL A 45 -26.60 -3.07 13.81
C VAL A 45 -26.56 -3.38 12.31
N LEU A 46 -26.72 -2.35 11.49
CA LEU A 46 -26.58 -2.44 10.03
C LEU A 46 -25.11 -2.22 9.65
N PHE A 47 -24.55 -3.18 8.91
CA PHE A 47 -23.19 -3.15 8.38
C PHE A 47 -23.21 -3.07 6.85
N ASN A 48 -22.71 -1.97 6.32
CA ASN A 48 -22.54 -1.75 4.89
C ASN A 48 -21.19 -2.34 4.44
N LEU A 49 -21.23 -3.38 3.59
CA LEU A 49 -20.04 -4.07 3.08
C LEU A 49 -19.50 -3.49 1.77
N SER A 50 -20.14 -2.45 1.23
CA SER A 50 -19.73 -1.83 -0.05
C SER A 50 -18.27 -1.37 -0.02
N GLY A 51 -17.83 -0.75 1.07
CA GLY A 51 -16.43 -0.37 1.24
C GLY A 51 -15.44 -1.54 1.10
N ILE A 52 -15.76 -2.73 1.62
CA ILE A 52 -14.91 -3.93 1.48
C ILE A 52 -14.92 -4.43 0.04
N PHE A 53 -16.10 -4.51 -0.58
CA PHE A 53 -16.22 -4.97 -1.96
C PHE A 53 -15.47 -4.07 -2.95
N ALA A 54 -15.51 -2.75 -2.76
CA ALA A 54 -14.69 -1.81 -3.53
C ALA A 54 -13.19 -2.12 -3.43
N VAL A 55 -12.70 -2.46 -2.23
CA VAL A 55 -11.31 -2.87 -2.01
C VAL A 55 -11.01 -4.20 -2.71
N MET A 56 -11.87 -5.21 -2.57
CA MET A 56 -11.70 -6.51 -3.22
C MET A 56 -11.68 -6.41 -4.75
N PHE A 57 -12.61 -5.65 -5.34
CA PHE A 57 -12.67 -5.43 -6.79
C PHE A 57 -11.49 -4.60 -7.31
N THR A 58 -10.87 -3.78 -6.47
CA THR A 58 -9.59 -3.11 -6.80
C THR A 58 -8.42 -4.11 -6.76
N ILE A 59 -8.40 -4.99 -5.76
CA ILE A 59 -7.31 -5.95 -5.54
C ILE A 59 -7.22 -6.99 -6.65
N ILE A 60 -8.33 -7.55 -7.13
CA ILE A 60 -8.34 -8.66 -8.10
C ILE A 60 -7.51 -8.33 -9.37
N PRO A 61 -7.82 -7.27 -10.14
CA PRO A 61 -7.03 -6.90 -11.31
C PRO A 61 -5.62 -6.41 -10.96
N ALA A 62 -5.43 -5.78 -9.79
CA ALA A 62 -4.13 -5.33 -9.33
C ALA A 62 -3.17 -6.50 -9.01
N ILE A 63 -3.64 -7.55 -8.33
CA ILE A 63 -2.85 -8.75 -8.05
C ILE A 63 -2.37 -9.37 -9.36
N PHE A 64 -3.24 -9.49 -10.36
CA PHE A 64 -2.86 -10.02 -11.67
C PHE A 64 -1.73 -9.18 -12.31
N PHE A 65 -1.91 -7.86 -12.37
CA PHE A 65 -0.92 -6.93 -12.94
C PHE A 65 0.44 -7.04 -12.22
N PHE A 66 0.45 -6.95 -10.89
CA PHE A 66 1.69 -6.97 -10.11
C PHE A 66 2.35 -8.34 -10.05
N THR A 67 1.59 -9.44 -10.13
CA THR A 67 2.16 -10.78 -10.26
C THR A 67 2.92 -10.92 -11.58
N MET A 68 2.33 -10.43 -12.68
CA MET A 68 2.98 -10.43 -13.99
C MET A 68 4.23 -9.55 -13.99
N LEU A 69 4.16 -8.39 -13.33
CA LEU A 69 5.29 -7.47 -13.18
C LEU A 69 6.45 -8.13 -12.42
N ILE A 70 6.20 -8.68 -11.22
CA ILE A 70 7.23 -9.34 -10.40
C ILE A 70 7.86 -10.51 -11.15
N LYS A 71 7.03 -11.36 -11.80
CA LYS A 71 7.54 -12.47 -12.63
C LYS A 71 8.43 -11.97 -13.77
N ARG A 72 8.03 -10.92 -14.48
CA ARG A 72 8.84 -10.32 -15.56
C ARG A 72 10.17 -9.79 -15.02
N ARG A 73 10.15 -9.12 -13.86
CA ARG A 73 11.36 -8.58 -13.22
C ARG A 73 12.36 -9.65 -12.84
N GLU A 74 11.89 -10.72 -12.23
CA GLU A 74 12.75 -11.84 -11.89
C GLU A 74 13.40 -12.44 -13.17
N ARG A 75 12.68 -12.51 -14.31
CA ARG A 75 13.29 -12.96 -15.59
C ARG A 75 14.34 -12.01 -16.13
N GLU A 76 14.10 -10.71 -16.01
CA GLU A 76 15.06 -9.68 -16.45
C GLU A 76 16.34 -9.75 -15.61
N GLU A 77 16.21 -10.01 -14.32
CA GLU A 77 17.32 -10.18 -13.39
C GLU A 77 18.12 -11.46 -13.65
N GLU A 78 17.45 -12.60 -13.85
CA GLU A 78 18.09 -13.85 -14.27
C GLU A 78 18.94 -13.65 -15.53
N LYS A 79 18.35 -13.09 -16.59
CA LYS A 79 19.06 -12.83 -17.86
C LYS A 79 20.25 -11.89 -17.70
N ALA A 80 20.15 -10.90 -16.81
CA ALA A 80 21.24 -9.97 -16.54
C ALA A 80 22.39 -10.69 -15.83
N ILE A 81 22.09 -11.57 -14.87
CA ILE A 81 23.08 -12.37 -14.15
C ILE A 81 23.81 -13.33 -15.11
N GLU A 82 23.07 -14.02 -15.99
CA GLU A 82 23.63 -14.94 -16.99
C GLU A 82 24.55 -14.22 -17.98
N LYS A 83 24.19 -13.00 -18.39
CA LYS A 83 25.00 -12.17 -19.30
C LYS A 83 26.13 -11.42 -18.59
N HIS A 84 26.39 -11.69 -17.31
CA HIS A 84 27.37 -10.97 -16.48
C HIS A 84 27.16 -9.45 -16.48
N TYR A 85 25.93 -8.99 -16.71
CA TYR A 85 25.58 -7.58 -16.76
C TYR A 85 25.04 -7.14 -15.40
N GLN A 86 25.86 -6.41 -14.62
CA GLN A 86 25.46 -5.91 -13.31
C GLN A 86 24.89 -4.50 -13.41
N LYS A 87 23.58 -4.37 -13.18
CA LYS A 87 22.95 -3.08 -12.86
C LYS A 87 23.17 -2.77 -11.37
N SER A 88 23.38 -1.51 -11.05
CA SER A 88 23.35 -1.03 -9.66
C SER A 88 22.01 -1.38 -9.00
N PHE A 89 22.03 -1.65 -7.69
CA PHE A 89 20.86 -1.98 -6.87
C PHE A 89 19.70 -0.98 -7.07
N TRP A 90 20.00 0.32 -7.03
CA TRP A 90 19.01 1.38 -7.22
C TRP A 90 18.42 1.36 -8.63
N ASN A 91 19.25 1.17 -9.65
CA ASN A 91 18.78 1.08 -11.04
C ASN A 91 17.93 -0.16 -11.30
N LYS A 92 18.07 -1.20 -10.47
CA LYS A 92 17.29 -2.44 -10.54
C LYS A 92 15.88 -2.25 -9.97
N HIS A 93 15.77 -1.71 -8.75
CA HIS A 93 14.52 -1.75 -7.98
C HIS A 93 13.76 -0.42 -7.85
N SER A 94 14.41 0.74 -8.06
CA SER A 94 13.79 2.06 -7.87
C SER A 94 12.50 2.23 -8.68
N LYS A 95 12.52 1.83 -9.96
CA LYS A 95 11.34 1.89 -10.83
C LYS A 95 10.19 1.09 -10.25
N ASP A 96 10.45 -0.11 -9.72
CA ASP A 96 9.39 -0.96 -9.16
C ASP A 96 8.79 -0.34 -7.90
N ILE A 97 9.63 0.17 -7.00
CA ILE A 97 9.16 0.88 -5.80
C ILE A 97 8.30 2.10 -6.18
N ILE A 98 8.74 2.90 -7.15
CA ILE A 98 7.98 4.07 -7.64
C ILE A 98 6.64 3.64 -8.24
N MET A 99 6.59 2.56 -9.03
CA MET A 99 5.33 2.07 -9.59
C MET A 99 4.31 1.69 -8.51
N PHE A 100 4.76 0.95 -7.48
CA PHE A 100 3.91 0.57 -6.35
C PHE A 100 3.46 1.79 -5.53
N LEU A 101 4.34 2.78 -5.32
CA LEU A 101 3.98 4.02 -4.63
C LEU A 101 2.93 4.82 -5.40
N VAL A 102 3.12 4.97 -6.71
CA VAL A 102 2.15 5.67 -7.56
C VAL A 102 0.81 4.93 -7.61
N PHE A 103 0.82 3.60 -7.64
CA PHE A 103 -0.37 2.78 -7.48
C PHE A 103 -1.05 3.05 -6.11
N PHE A 104 -0.31 3.00 -5.01
CA PHE A 104 -0.86 3.28 -3.67
C PHE A 104 -1.53 4.66 -3.59
N PHE A 105 -0.87 5.71 -4.10
CA PHE A 105 -1.45 7.05 -4.11
C PHE A 105 -2.63 7.19 -5.08
N GLY A 106 -2.60 6.50 -6.22
CA GLY A 106 -3.73 6.44 -7.15
C GLY A 106 -4.98 5.85 -6.50
N VAL A 107 -4.84 4.73 -5.77
CA VAL A 107 -5.94 4.15 -4.99
C VAL A 107 -6.39 5.14 -3.90
N SER A 108 -5.46 5.68 -3.11
CA SER A 108 -5.77 6.59 -1.99
C SER A 108 -6.55 7.83 -2.45
N ILE A 109 -6.10 8.50 -3.52
CA ILE A 109 -6.77 9.68 -4.08
C ILE A 109 -8.16 9.32 -4.59
N THR A 110 -8.29 8.16 -5.25
CA THR A 110 -9.60 7.72 -5.77
C THR A 110 -10.59 7.48 -4.64
N PHE A 111 -10.18 6.76 -3.60
CA PHE A 111 -11.01 6.54 -2.41
C PHE A 111 -11.33 7.86 -1.68
N ALA A 112 -10.41 8.82 -1.64
CA ALA A 112 -10.66 10.15 -1.08
C ALA A 112 -11.75 10.91 -1.85
N VAL A 113 -11.63 10.97 -3.18
CA VAL A 113 -12.62 11.62 -4.05
C VAL A 113 -13.99 10.96 -3.90
N TRP A 114 -14.08 9.63 -3.99
CA TRP A 114 -15.36 8.94 -3.85
C TRP A 114 -15.95 9.02 -2.44
N SER A 115 -15.13 8.98 -1.39
CA SER A 115 -15.59 9.19 -0.01
C SER A 115 -16.15 10.59 0.21
N PHE A 116 -15.68 11.59 -0.54
CA PHE A 116 -16.26 12.93 -0.51
C PHE A 116 -17.68 12.95 -1.11
N PHE A 117 -17.94 12.23 -2.20
CA PHE A 117 -19.25 12.26 -2.87
C PHE A 117 -20.27 11.23 -2.37
N LEU A 118 -19.82 10.04 -1.94
CA LEU A 118 -20.70 8.95 -1.52
C LEU A 118 -21.29 9.16 -0.11
N PRO A 119 -22.38 8.44 0.23
CA PRO A 119 -22.93 8.43 1.58
C PRO A 119 -21.88 8.07 2.65
N PRO A 120 -21.93 8.67 3.85
CA PRO A 120 -20.93 8.43 4.90
C PRO A 120 -20.79 6.96 5.32
N ASP A 121 -21.88 6.20 5.26
CA ASP A 121 -21.93 4.78 5.64
C ASP A 121 -21.35 3.85 4.55
N PHE A 122 -21.10 4.33 3.33
CA PHE A 122 -20.59 3.49 2.24
C PHE A 122 -19.27 2.80 2.59
N PHE A 123 -18.36 3.55 3.26
CA PHE A 123 -17.05 3.07 3.69
C PHE A 123 -17.02 2.77 5.20
N GLN A 124 -18.12 2.25 5.76
CA GLN A 124 -18.27 2.01 7.20
C GLN A 124 -17.13 1.18 7.80
N VAL A 125 -16.67 0.14 7.10
CA VAL A 125 -15.59 -0.73 7.60
C VAL A 125 -14.27 0.04 7.71
N GLN A 126 -13.93 0.84 6.70
CA GLN A 126 -12.77 1.72 6.76
C GLN A 126 -12.90 2.75 7.89
N LEU A 127 -14.08 3.34 8.06
CA LEU A 127 -14.38 4.29 9.14
C LEU A 127 -14.22 3.68 10.53
N VAL A 128 -14.69 2.45 10.76
CA VAL A 128 -14.47 1.74 12.02
C VAL A 128 -12.98 1.55 12.26
N LYS A 129 -12.21 1.18 11.24
CA LYS A 129 -10.77 1.00 11.38
C LYS A 129 -10.05 2.32 11.69
N ILE A 130 -10.43 3.42 11.04
CA ILE A 130 -9.95 4.78 11.36
C ILE A 130 -10.28 5.13 12.82
N GLY A 131 -11.50 4.84 13.28
CA GLY A 131 -11.91 5.06 14.67
C GLY A 131 -11.06 4.28 15.69
N GLN A 132 -10.69 3.04 15.37
CA GLN A 132 -9.78 2.24 16.21
C GLN A 132 -8.36 2.82 16.28
N MET A 133 -7.84 3.34 15.15
CA MET A 133 -6.54 4.01 15.12
C MET A 133 -6.57 5.26 16.02
N ARG A 134 -7.58 6.11 15.86
CA ARG A 134 -7.76 7.34 16.66
C ARG A 134 -8.09 7.08 18.13
N GLY A 135 -8.83 6.01 18.45
CA GLY A 135 -9.08 5.60 19.84
C GLY A 135 -7.81 5.19 20.58
N THR A 136 -6.77 4.81 19.83
CA THR A 136 -5.42 4.57 20.37
C THR A 136 -4.64 5.89 20.53
N GLU A 137 -4.91 6.90 19.69
CA GLU A 137 -4.31 8.25 19.75
C GLU A 137 -4.92 9.15 20.85
N ILE A 138 -6.20 8.99 21.20
CA ILE A 138 -6.89 9.86 22.19
C ILE A 138 -6.57 9.46 23.65
N ILE A 139 -5.98 8.29 23.90
CA ILE A 139 -5.69 7.80 25.27
C ILE A 139 -4.39 8.38 25.87
N THR A 140 -3.54 9.08 25.11
CA THR A 140 -2.27 9.65 25.66
C THR A 140 -2.22 11.17 25.76
N GLY A 141 -3.37 11.84 25.91
CA GLY A 141 -3.45 13.25 26.31
C GLY A 141 -2.99 13.55 27.75
N ASN A 142 -2.23 12.65 28.39
CA ASN A 142 -1.52 12.91 29.64
C ASN A 142 -0.02 12.90 29.36
N LEU A 143 0.55 14.10 29.32
CA LEU A 143 1.97 14.39 29.27
C LEU A 143 2.68 13.70 30.45
N VAL A 144 3.38 12.61 30.19
CA VAL A 144 4.35 12.00 31.11
C VAL A 144 5.66 11.80 30.36
N GLU A 145 6.76 12.32 30.92
CA GLU A 145 8.13 12.06 30.51
C GLU A 145 8.33 10.55 30.26
N GLY A 146 8.40 10.15 28.98
CA GLY A 146 8.41 8.75 28.55
C GLY A 146 7.50 8.43 27.35
N ALA A 147 6.54 9.31 27.04
CA ALA A 147 5.55 9.13 25.97
C ALA A 147 6.17 8.94 24.57
N PHE A 148 7.28 9.61 24.25
CA PHE A 148 7.94 9.45 22.94
C PHE A 148 8.42 8.01 22.71
N ILE A 149 9.06 7.40 23.72
CA ILE A 149 9.64 6.05 23.59
C ILE A 149 8.53 5.00 23.53
N SER A 150 7.47 5.14 24.34
CA SER A 150 6.33 4.19 24.29
C SER A 150 5.57 4.30 22.97
N ASN A 151 5.33 5.52 22.47
CA ASN A 151 4.62 5.75 21.21
C ASN A 151 5.45 5.24 20.02
N PHE A 152 6.75 5.55 19.99
CA PHE A 152 7.67 5.05 18.97
C PHE A 152 7.71 3.53 18.91
N SER A 153 7.86 2.84 20.04
CA SER A 153 7.89 1.38 20.05
C SER A 153 6.58 0.76 19.55
N THR A 154 5.44 1.35 19.88
CA THR A 154 4.11 0.85 19.49
C THR A 154 3.89 1.04 17.99
N ILE A 155 4.19 2.24 17.48
CA ILE A 155 4.13 2.57 16.05
C ILE A 155 5.07 1.67 15.25
N LEU A 156 6.32 1.53 15.71
CA LEU A 156 7.32 0.71 15.04
C LEU A 156 6.90 -0.76 14.96
N LEU A 157 6.41 -1.35 16.05
CA LEU A 157 6.00 -2.76 16.08
C LEU A 157 4.76 -3.00 15.20
N ASN A 158 3.79 -2.09 15.21
CA ASN A 158 2.62 -2.17 14.33
C ASN A 158 3.02 -2.13 12.85
N ASN A 159 3.85 -1.15 12.47
CA ASN A 159 4.36 -1.02 11.11
C ASN A 159 5.25 -2.22 10.70
N ALA A 160 6.13 -2.69 11.60
CA ALA A 160 6.96 -3.87 11.35
C ALA A 160 6.12 -5.14 11.14
N GLN A 161 5.03 -5.30 11.89
CA GLN A 161 4.09 -6.40 11.70
C GLN A 161 3.43 -6.36 10.31
N VAL A 162 2.98 -5.17 9.86
CA VAL A 162 2.44 -4.99 8.50
C VAL A 162 3.51 -5.29 7.44
N MET A 163 4.74 -4.84 7.64
CA MET A 163 5.88 -5.13 6.75
C MET A 163 6.16 -6.63 6.63
N VAL A 164 6.18 -7.36 7.75
CA VAL A 164 6.39 -8.82 7.76
C VAL A 164 5.23 -9.54 7.07
N PHE A 165 3.99 -9.12 7.31
CA PHE A 165 2.86 -9.69 6.57
C PHE A 165 2.95 -9.39 5.08
N ALA A 166 3.34 -8.19 4.67
CA ALA A 166 3.56 -7.88 3.25
C ALA A 166 4.61 -8.80 2.63
N PHE A 167 5.73 -9.04 3.30
CA PHE A 167 6.73 -10.01 2.85
C PHE A 167 6.14 -11.43 2.73
N LEU A 168 5.50 -11.95 3.78
CA LEU A 168 4.98 -13.31 3.80
C LEU A 168 3.89 -13.54 2.76
N PHE A 169 2.93 -12.63 2.62
CA PHE A 169 1.87 -12.73 1.61
C PHE A 169 2.43 -12.69 0.19
N SER A 170 3.43 -11.84 -0.07
CA SER A 170 4.09 -11.78 -1.36
C SER A 170 4.94 -13.04 -1.62
N PHE A 171 5.60 -13.56 -0.59
CA PHE A 171 6.36 -14.81 -0.67
C PHE A 171 5.48 -16.05 -0.93
N MET A 172 4.29 -16.11 -0.33
CA MET A 172 3.38 -17.25 -0.50
C MET A 172 2.57 -17.17 -1.80
N PHE A 173 2.15 -15.97 -2.20
CA PHE A 173 1.17 -15.76 -3.27
C PHE A 173 1.70 -14.89 -4.44
N GLY A 174 3.00 -14.61 -4.49
CA GLY A 174 3.64 -13.80 -5.54
C GLY A 174 3.42 -12.30 -5.37
N ALA A 175 2.19 -11.82 -5.57
CA ALA A 175 1.82 -10.42 -5.35
C ALA A 175 0.76 -10.25 -4.25
N GLY A 176 0.70 -11.19 -3.29
CA GLY A 176 -0.30 -11.19 -2.22
C GLY A 176 -0.31 -9.93 -1.36
N ALA A 177 0.83 -9.23 -1.26
CA ALA A 177 0.94 -7.96 -0.55
C ALA A 177 0.04 -6.85 -1.10
N ILE A 178 -0.44 -6.96 -2.35
CA ILE A 178 -1.40 -6.00 -2.92
C ILE A 178 -2.67 -5.89 -2.08
N PHE A 179 -3.10 -6.98 -1.42
CA PHE A 179 -4.21 -6.92 -0.47
C PHE A 179 -3.94 -5.89 0.65
N ILE A 180 -2.75 -5.93 1.25
CA ILE A 180 -2.34 -5.04 2.34
C ILE A 180 -2.17 -3.60 1.84
N ILE A 181 -1.58 -3.43 0.64
CA ILE A 181 -1.33 -2.12 0.04
C ILE A 181 -2.64 -1.41 -0.30
N VAL A 182 -3.58 -2.08 -0.99
CA VAL A 182 -4.87 -1.50 -1.34
C VAL A 182 -5.73 -1.25 -0.10
N TRP A 183 -5.69 -2.14 0.89
CA TRP A 183 -6.38 -1.94 2.16
C TRP A 183 -5.92 -0.65 2.85
N ASN A 184 -4.60 -0.48 3.05
CA ASN A 184 -4.04 0.74 3.66
C ASN A 184 -4.33 2.00 2.82
N ALA A 185 -4.22 1.91 1.50
CA ALA A 185 -4.56 3.01 0.61
C ALA A 185 -6.03 3.43 0.73
N SER A 186 -6.94 2.47 0.85
CA SER A 186 -8.37 2.75 1.01
C SER A 186 -8.68 3.45 2.33
N ILE A 187 -8.01 3.05 3.43
CA ILE A 187 -8.16 3.70 4.74
C ILE A 187 -7.66 5.14 4.67
N LEU A 188 -6.46 5.36 4.13
CA LEU A 188 -5.89 6.70 3.95
C LEU A 188 -6.80 7.58 3.08
N GLY A 189 -7.29 7.04 1.97
CA GLY A 189 -8.20 7.72 1.07
C GLY A 189 -9.49 8.14 1.76
N VAL A 190 -10.19 7.19 2.41
CA VAL A 190 -11.43 7.47 3.14
C VAL A 190 -11.20 8.50 4.25
N TYR A 191 -10.09 8.39 4.99
CA TYR A 191 -9.71 9.37 6.01
C TYR A 191 -9.60 10.79 5.44
N ILE A 192 -8.82 10.96 4.36
CA ILE A 192 -8.65 12.26 3.68
C ILE A 192 -9.99 12.77 3.16
N GLY A 193 -10.81 11.91 2.54
CA GLY A 193 -12.10 12.29 1.96
C GLY A 193 -13.10 12.76 3.02
N GLN A 194 -13.24 12.04 4.13
CA GLN A 194 -14.14 12.39 5.24
C GLN A 194 -13.68 13.65 5.96
N TYR A 195 -12.37 13.77 6.21
CA TYR A 195 -11.81 14.98 6.82
C TYR A 195 -12.03 16.21 5.93
N SER A 196 -11.86 16.06 4.61
CA SER A 196 -12.16 17.13 3.65
C SER A 196 -13.63 17.52 3.63
N LYS A 197 -14.55 16.54 3.79
CA LYS A 197 -16.00 16.76 3.87
C LYS A 197 -16.41 17.53 5.12
N MET A 198 -15.80 17.21 6.26
CA MET A 198 -15.96 17.96 7.52
C MET A 198 -15.48 19.41 7.39
N MET A 199 -14.34 19.63 6.73
CA MET A 199 -13.78 20.96 6.49
C MET A 199 -14.51 21.75 5.41
N TRP A 200 -15.23 21.13 4.48
CA TRP A 200 -16.05 21.87 3.51
C TRP A 200 -17.11 22.75 4.21
N ASN A 201 -17.58 22.32 5.39
CA ASN A 201 -18.51 23.09 6.21
C ASN A 201 -17.82 24.12 7.15
N ILE A 202 -16.48 24.17 7.17
CA ILE A 202 -15.68 25.05 8.04
C ILE A 202 -14.55 25.66 7.19
N SER A 203 -14.74 26.89 6.70
CA SER A 203 -13.77 27.79 6.04
C SER A 203 -12.48 27.15 5.46
N VAL A 204 -12.36 27.21 4.13
CA VAL A 204 -11.35 26.68 3.17
C VAL A 204 -9.84 26.69 3.54
N TRP A 205 -9.44 27.24 4.69
CA TRP A 205 -8.04 27.45 5.08
C TRP A 205 -7.39 26.29 5.87
N GLN A 206 -8.09 25.18 6.13
CA GLN A 206 -7.59 24.09 7.00
C GLN A 206 -7.25 22.77 6.28
N ILE A 207 -7.41 22.72 4.95
CA ILE A 207 -6.91 21.64 4.07
C ILE A 207 -5.45 21.20 4.38
N PRO A 208 -4.53 22.07 4.85
CA PRO A 208 -3.15 21.66 5.16
C PRO A 208 -3.00 20.65 6.32
N LEU A 209 -3.99 20.49 7.21
CA LEU A 209 -3.79 19.72 8.45
C LEU A 209 -3.88 18.20 8.25
N SER A 210 -4.71 17.72 7.32
CA SER A 210 -4.72 16.28 6.96
C SER A 210 -3.47 15.87 6.16
N LEU A 211 -2.84 16.82 5.45
CA LEU A 211 -1.58 16.60 4.75
C LEU A 211 -0.38 16.49 5.71
N LEU A 212 -0.55 16.89 6.98
CA LEU A 212 0.48 16.73 8.01
C LEU A 212 0.75 15.26 8.36
N PHE A 213 -0.14 14.33 7.97
CA PHE A 213 0.04 12.88 8.13
C PHE A 213 0.83 12.23 6.98
N LEU A 214 1.03 12.90 5.84
CA LEU A 214 1.81 12.35 4.71
C LEU A 214 3.31 12.13 4.96
N PRO A 215 4.03 12.93 5.78
CA PRO A 215 5.47 12.79 5.94
C PRO A 215 5.94 11.43 6.48
N HIS A 216 5.19 10.79 7.39
CA HIS A 216 5.52 9.45 7.89
C HIS A 216 4.91 8.34 7.00
N ALA A 217 3.74 8.57 6.40
CA ALA A 217 3.10 7.59 5.55
C ALA A 217 3.94 7.19 4.32
N ILE A 218 4.67 8.13 3.71
CA ILE A 218 5.53 7.82 2.55
C ILE A 218 6.62 6.78 2.88
N PRO A 219 7.49 6.98 3.88
CA PRO A 219 8.52 6.00 4.23
C PRO A 219 7.93 4.67 4.71
N GLU A 220 6.83 4.67 5.46
CA GLU A 220 6.19 3.42 5.91
C GLU A 220 5.68 2.56 4.75
N ILE A 221 4.92 3.17 3.85
CA ILE A 221 4.38 2.49 2.68
C ILE A 221 5.52 2.03 1.76
N ALA A 222 6.56 2.85 1.57
CA ALA A 222 7.75 2.42 0.84
C ALA A 222 8.43 1.21 1.50
N GLY A 223 8.44 1.15 2.84
CA GLY A 223 8.89 0.01 3.62
C GLY A 223 8.10 -1.27 3.35
N TYR A 224 6.78 -1.18 3.37
CA TYR A 224 5.88 -2.31 3.04
C TYR A 224 6.08 -2.79 1.60
N ILE A 225 6.23 -1.86 0.65
CA ILE A 225 6.48 -2.16 -0.76
C ILE A 225 7.83 -2.87 -0.93
N CYS A 226 8.88 -2.42 -0.24
CA CYS A 226 10.19 -3.09 -0.28
C CYS A 226 10.08 -4.53 0.24
N ALA A 227 9.40 -4.75 1.36
CA ALA A 227 9.16 -6.08 1.90
C ALA A 227 8.32 -6.96 0.96
N ALA A 228 7.28 -6.39 0.34
CA ALA A 228 6.48 -7.07 -0.68
C ALA A 228 7.31 -7.48 -1.90
N LEU A 229 8.14 -6.59 -2.44
CA LEU A 229 9.03 -6.88 -3.57
C LEU A 229 10.03 -7.98 -3.23
N ALA A 230 10.65 -7.92 -2.04
CA ALA A 230 11.57 -8.94 -1.57
C ALA A 230 10.90 -10.33 -1.50
N GLY A 231 9.72 -10.43 -0.88
CA GLY A 231 8.97 -11.69 -0.80
C GLY A 231 8.58 -12.23 -2.18
N GLY A 232 8.07 -11.37 -3.05
CA GLY A 232 7.62 -11.74 -4.39
C GLY A 232 8.76 -12.20 -5.31
N LEU A 233 9.92 -11.54 -5.26
CA LEU A 233 11.11 -11.92 -6.03
C LEU A 233 11.66 -13.27 -5.58
N ILE A 234 11.75 -13.52 -4.27
CA ILE A 234 12.17 -14.82 -3.73
C ILE A 234 11.20 -15.91 -4.15
N SER A 235 9.88 -15.67 -4.04
CA SER A 235 8.85 -16.60 -4.50
C SER A 235 9.02 -16.95 -5.97
N ALA A 236 9.19 -15.95 -6.84
CA ALA A 236 9.38 -16.16 -8.27
C ALA A 236 10.65 -16.98 -8.57
N ALA A 237 11.76 -16.69 -7.88
CA ALA A 237 13.02 -17.40 -8.05
C ALA A 237 12.96 -18.87 -7.62
N ILE A 238 12.23 -19.19 -6.55
CA ILE A 238 11.99 -20.58 -6.10
C ILE A 238 11.18 -21.33 -7.15
N LEU A 239 10.09 -20.74 -7.64
CA LEU A 239 9.17 -21.39 -8.58
C LEU A 239 9.82 -21.71 -9.93
N ARG A 240 10.78 -20.91 -10.38
CA ARG A 240 11.44 -21.11 -11.68
C ARG A 240 12.58 -22.13 -11.65
N LYS A 241 12.96 -22.63 -10.47
CA LYS A 241 14.03 -23.64 -10.30
C LYS A 241 15.36 -23.20 -10.94
N ASN A 242 15.73 -21.93 -10.74
CA ASN A 242 16.96 -21.37 -11.29
C ASN A 242 18.21 -22.09 -10.76
N SER A 243 19.34 -21.92 -11.45
CA SER A 243 20.63 -22.42 -10.94
C SER A 243 20.94 -21.85 -9.55
N SER A 244 21.65 -22.62 -8.72
CA SER A 244 22.00 -22.22 -7.34
C SER A 244 22.69 -20.85 -7.27
N LYS A 245 23.53 -20.53 -8.28
CA LYS A 245 24.22 -19.24 -8.38
C LYS A 245 23.25 -18.08 -8.61
N VAL A 246 22.30 -18.24 -9.54
CA VAL A 246 21.27 -17.23 -9.84
C VAL A 246 20.36 -17.05 -8.63
N PHE A 247 19.88 -18.15 -8.05
CA PHE A 247 19.02 -18.11 -6.87
C PHE A 247 19.68 -17.38 -5.69
N LYS A 248 20.93 -17.73 -5.36
CA LYS A 248 21.68 -17.07 -4.27
C LYS A 248 21.83 -15.57 -4.51
N THR A 249 22.04 -15.16 -5.76
CA THR A 249 22.18 -13.74 -6.11
C THR A 249 20.86 -12.99 -5.91
N ILE A 250 19.74 -13.54 -6.42
CA ILE A 250 18.41 -12.95 -6.24
C ILE A 250 18.03 -12.89 -4.76
N LEU A 251 18.35 -13.95 -3.99
CA LEU A 251 18.08 -14.00 -2.55
C LEU A 251 18.82 -12.88 -1.81
N ILE A 252 20.12 -12.72 -2.05
CA ILE A 252 20.91 -11.66 -1.41
C ILE A 252 20.37 -10.27 -1.78
N ASP A 253 20.05 -10.04 -3.05
CA ASP A 253 19.51 -8.74 -3.47
C ASP A 253 18.13 -8.49 -2.87
N SER A 254 17.26 -9.50 -2.80
CA SER A 254 15.95 -9.41 -2.14
C SER A 254 16.09 -9.11 -0.64
N MET A 255 17.07 -9.69 0.05
CA MET A 255 17.35 -9.38 1.45
C MET A 255 17.84 -7.95 1.65
N LYS A 256 18.58 -7.37 0.69
CA LYS A 256 18.95 -5.95 0.73
C LYS A 256 17.72 -5.05 0.57
N ILE A 257 16.77 -5.41 -0.29
CA ILE A 257 15.50 -4.68 -0.43
C ILE A 257 14.70 -4.76 0.88
N PHE A 258 14.62 -5.94 1.49
CA PHE A 258 13.93 -6.11 2.78
C PHE A 258 14.58 -5.25 3.88
N ALA A 259 15.92 -5.23 3.96
CA ALA A 259 16.65 -4.38 4.90
C ALA A 259 16.43 -2.88 4.64
N LEU A 260 16.37 -2.45 3.38
CA LEU A 260 15.97 -1.09 3.02
C LEU A 260 14.56 -0.77 3.54
N GLY A 261 13.63 -1.72 3.41
CA GLY A 261 12.28 -1.58 3.94
C GLY A 261 12.26 -1.36 5.45
N LEU A 262 13.05 -2.12 6.20
CA LEU A 262 13.17 -1.95 7.65
C LEU A 262 13.71 -0.54 8.03
N ILE A 263 14.70 -0.03 7.31
CA ILE A 263 15.24 1.32 7.52
C ILE A 263 14.16 2.38 7.27
N LEU A 264 13.36 2.22 6.21
CA LEU A 264 12.27 3.15 5.90
C LEU A 264 11.18 3.12 6.98
N ILE A 265 10.83 1.95 7.52
CA ILE A 265 9.89 1.83 8.64
C ILE A 265 10.42 2.52 9.90
N LEU A 266 11.71 2.39 10.21
CA LEU A 266 12.33 3.09 11.34
C LEU A 266 12.25 4.62 11.17
N ILE A 267 12.49 5.12 9.96
CA ILE A 267 12.37 6.54 9.63
C ILE A 267 10.91 7.00 9.80
N GLY A 268 9.95 6.24 9.26
CA GLY A 268 8.52 6.53 9.35
C GLY A 268 8.04 6.62 10.79
N ALA A 269 8.32 5.58 11.60
CA ALA A 269 7.98 5.55 13.01
C ALA A 269 8.62 6.72 13.78
N GLY A 270 9.84 7.11 13.42
CA GLY A 270 10.51 8.28 14.00
C GLY A 270 9.74 9.57 13.71
N ILE A 271 9.43 9.82 12.43
CA ILE A 271 8.66 11.01 12.01
C ILE A 271 7.29 11.06 12.68
N GLU A 272 6.56 9.95 12.72
CA GLU A 272 5.23 9.89 13.34
C GLU A 272 5.30 10.16 14.84
N SER A 273 6.27 9.58 15.54
CA SER A 273 6.45 9.78 16.98
C SER A 273 6.77 11.23 17.33
N PHE A 274 7.49 11.95 16.46
CA PHE A 274 7.73 13.39 16.61
C PHE A 274 6.51 14.24 16.27
N ALA A 275 5.66 13.80 15.33
CA ALA A 275 4.47 14.54 14.92
C ALA A 275 3.30 14.41 15.92
N ILE A 276 3.30 13.35 16.73
CA ILE A 276 2.30 13.08 17.78
C ILE A 276 2.66 13.76 19.12
N LEU A 277 3.90 14.21 19.30
CA LEU A 277 4.35 15.03 20.44
C LEU A 277 3.79 16.46 20.36
#